data_AF-A0AAP0JWA0-F1
#
_entry.id   AF-A0AAP0JWA0-F1
#
_cell.length_a   1.000
_cell.length_b   1.000
_cell.length_c   1.000
_cell.angle_alpha   90.00
_cell.angle_beta   90.00
_cell.angle_gamma   90.00
#
_symmetry.space_group_name_H-M   'P 1'
#
loop_
_entity.id
_entity.type
_entity.pdbx_description
1 polymer ?
#
loop_
_entity_poly.entity_id
_entity_poly.type
_entity_poly.pdbx_seq_one_letter_code
_entity_poly.pdbx_strand_id
1 'polypeptide(L)'
;MDPCDKQMLQQHHQQLQQQLSMSKSARQRCNNYEWIFSDVPTDITIEVGGRIFALHKYPLVSKSGRIRKLVAEHRDSDFSKIELLNLPGGAESFELAAKFCYGVNFEITSSNVAQLFCVSDYLEMTEEYAKDNLGSRTETYLDSVVCKSLEMCVEVLQHCEYLLPLADELKIVNKCTDAIASKACAEQIASSFSRLEYSSSGRLHMNKQTKCDGDWWIEDISALRVDLYQRIIAAMKCRGVRPESIGASLVNYAQKILTKKSNLWNPSSQPKDDMVVSSIEHEQRLVVEAIVSLLPVEKLVVPISFLLDS
;
A
#
# COMPACT_ATOMS: atom_id res chain seq x y z
N MET A 1 -6.61 -63.16 -30.41
CA MET A 1 -7.18 -61.81 -30.53
C MET A 1 -6.98 -61.37 -31.96
N ASP A 2 -8.09 -61.07 -32.62
CA ASP A 2 -8.15 -60.65 -34.01
C ASP A 2 -7.37 -59.31 -34.16
N PRO A 3 -6.61 -59.08 -35.24
CA PRO A 3 -5.95 -57.80 -35.49
C PRO A 3 -6.90 -56.59 -35.36
N CYS A 4 -8.20 -56.75 -35.65
CA CYS A 4 -9.21 -55.71 -35.46
C CYS A 4 -9.41 -55.33 -33.97
N ASP A 5 -9.41 -56.32 -33.07
CA ASP A 5 -9.59 -56.10 -31.61
C ASP A 5 -8.40 -55.36 -30.99
N LYS A 6 -7.18 -55.66 -31.46
CA LYS A 6 -5.96 -54.96 -31.01
C LYS A 6 -5.98 -53.49 -31.41
N GLN A 7 -6.50 -53.19 -32.59
CA GLN A 7 -6.55 -51.81 -33.11
C GLN A 7 -7.59 -50.97 -32.35
N MET A 8 -8.74 -51.54 -32.00
CA MET A 8 -9.75 -50.88 -31.16
C MET A 8 -9.24 -50.62 -29.73
N LEU A 9 -8.54 -51.58 -29.11
CA LEU A 9 -7.96 -51.40 -27.78
C LEU A 9 -6.90 -50.28 -27.77
N GLN A 10 -6.12 -50.15 -28.85
CA GLN A 10 -5.09 -49.11 -28.96
C GLN A 10 -5.70 -47.71 -29.15
N GLN A 11 -6.77 -47.58 -29.93
CA GLN A 11 -7.52 -46.32 -30.06
C GLN A 11 -8.18 -45.91 -28.75
N HIS A 12 -8.79 -46.86 -28.02
CA HIS A 12 -9.40 -46.58 -26.73
C HIS A 12 -8.35 -46.14 -25.69
N HIS A 13 -7.15 -46.75 -25.70
CA HIS A 13 -6.04 -46.34 -24.85
C HIS A 13 -5.53 -44.93 -25.20
N GLN A 14 -5.45 -44.58 -26.48
CA GLN A 14 -5.08 -43.23 -26.91
C GLN A 14 -6.11 -42.18 -26.51
N GLN A 15 -7.41 -42.48 -26.63
CA GLN A 15 -8.48 -41.57 -26.16
C GLN A 15 -8.42 -41.35 -24.64
N LEU A 16 -8.21 -42.41 -23.86
CA LEU A 16 -8.02 -42.31 -22.41
C LEU A 16 -6.79 -41.48 -22.05
N GLN A 17 -5.66 -41.68 -22.76
CA GLN A 17 -4.46 -40.87 -22.56
C GLN A 17 -4.67 -39.40 -22.93
N GLN A 18 -5.42 -39.12 -23.99
CA GLN A 18 -5.71 -37.75 -24.43
C GLN A 18 -6.66 -37.05 -23.46
N GLN A 19 -7.69 -37.73 -22.96
CA GLN A 19 -8.57 -37.22 -21.90
C GLN A 19 -7.81 -36.99 -20.58
N LEU A 20 -6.92 -37.91 -20.19
CA LEU A 20 -6.04 -37.73 -19.03
C LEU A 20 -5.07 -36.56 -19.21
N SER A 21 -4.57 -36.33 -20.43
CA SER A 21 -3.68 -35.20 -20.75
C SER A 21 -4.41 -33.85 -20.70
N MET A 22 -5.64 -33.79 -21.19
CA MET A 22 -6.48 -32.59 -21.12
C MET A 22 -6.91 -32.29 -19.67
N SER A 23 -7.24 -33.33 -18.89
CA SER A 23 -7.50 -33.19 -17.44
C SER A 23 -6.25 -32.74 -16.68
N LYS A 24 -5.06 -33.25 -17.03
CA LYS A 24 -3.79 -32.78 -16.45
C LYS A 24 -3.47 -31.34 -16.86
N SER A 25 -3.72 -30.95 -18.10
CA SER A 25 -3.48 -29.58 -18.59
C SER A 25 -4.47 -28.57 -17.99
N ALA A 26 -5.73 -28.96 -17.78
CA ALA A 26 -6.71 -28.19 -17.03
C ALA A 26 -6.32 -28.06 -15.54
N ARG A 27 -5.83 -29.14 -14.91
CA ARG A 27 -5.27 -29.10 -13.54
C ARG A 27 -4.00 -28.26 -13.45
N GLN A 28 -3.17 -28.25 -14.49
CA GLN A 28 -1.89 -27.54 -14.49
C GLN A 28 -2.04 -26.03 -14.74
N ARG A 29 -3.22 -25.57 -15.19
CA ARG A 29 -3.63 -24.16 -15.11
C ARG A 29 -4.18 -23.75 -13.74
N CYS A 30 -4.46 -24.72 -12.86
CA CYS A 30 -4.92 -24.54 -11.49
C CYS A 30 -3.84 -24.96 -10.49
N ASN A 31 -2.64 -24.39 -10.58
CA ASN A 31 -1.62 -24.56 -9.55
C ASN A 31 -1.19 -23.19 -9.03
N ASN A 32 -1.80 -22.77 -7.91
CA ASN A 32 -1.12 -22.17 -6.75
C ASN A 32 -2.08 -21.72 -5.64
N TYR A 33 -3.12 -22.50 -5.29
CA TYR A 33 -3.81 -22.37 -4.00
C TYR A 33 -4.78 -23.56 -3.85
N GLU A 34 -4.32 -24.64 -3.24
CA GLU A 34 -5.20 -25.72 -2.80
C GLU A 34 -6.01 -25.16 -1.61
N TRP A 35 -7.19 -24.59 -1.87
CA TRP A 35 -8.05 -24.02 -0.83
C TRP A 35 -8.42 -25.14 0.14
N ILE A 36 -8.06 -24.94 1.41
CA ILE A 36 -7.87 -25.92 2.50
C ILE A 36 -9.15 -26.70 2.93
N PHE A 37 -10.24 -26.68 2.16
CA PHE A 37 -11.51 -27.28 2.56
C PHE A 37 -12.20 -27.93 1.36
N SER A 38 -11.83 -29.17 1.00
CA SER A 38 -12.44 -29.82 -0.17
C SER A 38 -12.87 -31.26 0.06
N ASP A 39 -13.56 -31.53 1.17
CA ASP A 39 -14.45 -32.69 1.25
C ASP A 39 -15.84 -32.40 0.65
N VAL A 40 -16.11 -31.14 0.28
CA VAL A 40 -17.40 -30.68 -0.27
C VAL A 40 -17.19 -29.91 -1.57
N PRO A 41 -18.05 -30.09 -2.59
CA PRO A 41 -18.01 -29.32 -3.84
C PRO A 41 -18.23 -27.82 -3.62
N THR A 42 -17.51 -26.99 -4.37
CA THR A 42 -17.69 -25.53 -4.42
C THR A 42 -18.98 -25.16 -5.16
N ASP A 43 -19.65 -24.09 -4.74
CA ASP A 43 -20.96 -23.66 -5.26
C ASP A 43 -20.94 -22.24 -5.87
N ILE A 44 -19.79 -21.56 -5.85
CA ILE A 44 -19.57 -20.24 -6.44
C ILE A 44 -18.15 -20.15 -7.01
N THR A 45 -18.02 -19.46 -8.15
CA THR A 45 -16.73 -19.10 -8.73
C THR A 45 -16.60 -17.59 -8.79
N ILE A 46 -15.55 -17.04 -8.19
CA ILE A 46 -15.24 -15.60 -8.24
C ILE A 46 -14.01 -15.38 -9.12
N GLU A 47 -14.09 -14.45 -10.05
CA GLU A 47 -12.99 -14.03 -10.91
C GLU A 47 -12.52 -12.62 -10.52
N VAL A 48 -11.21 -12.45 -10.29
CA VAL A 48 -10.57 -11.17 -9.95
C VAL A 48 -9.29 -11.02 -10.77
N GLY A 49 -9.25 -10.06 -11.70
CA GLY A 49 -8.05 -9.79 -12.50
C GLY A 49 -7.53 -11.01 -13.26
N GLY A 50 -8.42 -11.87 -13.77
CA GLY A 50 -8.08 -13.11 -14.47
C GLY A 50 -7.69 -14.29 -13.57
N ARG A 51 -7.62 -14.11 -12.24
CA ARG A 51 -7.51 -15.22 -11.28
C ARG A 51 -8.88 -15.74 -10.90
N ILE A 52 -9.01 -17.06 -10.84
CA ILE A 52 -10.26 -17.75 -10.57
C ILE A 52 -10.21 -18.39 -9.18
N PHE A 53 -11.27 -18.18 -8.41
CA PHE A 53 -11.45 -18.68 -7.05
C PHE A 53 -12.71 -19.54 -6.98
N ALA A 54 -12.53 -20.85 -6.77
CA ALA A 54 -13.64 -21.78 -6.52
C ALA A 54 -13.92 -21.81 -5.01
N LEU A 55 -15.09 -21.33 -4.58
CA LEU A 55 -15.40 -21.02 -3.19
C LEU A 55 -16.79 -21.54 -2.79
N HIS A 56 -17.20 -21.24 -1.56
CA HIS A 56 -18.51 -21.53 -1.00
C HIS A 56 -19.28 -20.22 -0.75
N LYS A 57 -20.57 -20.17 -1.12
CA LYS A 57 -21.43 -18.99 -0.95
C LYS A 57 -21.53 -18.58 0.51
N TYR A 58 -21.81 -19.53 1.39
CA TYR A 58 -22.15 -19.26 2.80
C TYR A 58 -21.07 -18.47 3.56
N PRO A 59 -19.77 -18.87 3.58
CA PRO A 59 -18.72 -18.08 4.21
C PRO A 59 -18.67 -16.63 3.72
N LEU A 60 -18.81 -16.41 2.41
CA LEU A 60 -18.68 -15.09 1.80
C LEU A 60 -19.89 -14.19 2.09
N VAL A 61 -21.11 -14.67 1.82
CA VAL A 61 -22.35 -13.86 2.00
C VAL A 61 -22.65 -13.55 3.46
N SER A 62 -22.07 -14.31 4.39
CA SER A 62 -22.17 -14.03 5.83
C SER A 62 -21.39 -12.78 6.23
N LYS A 63 -20.30 -12.42 5.52
CA LYS A 63 -19.40 -11.33 5.92
C LYS A 63 -19.28 -10.19 4.91
N SER A 64 -19.73 -10.37 3.67
CA SER A 64 -19.67 -9.36 2.60
C SER A 64 -21.06 -8.99 2.10
N GLY A 65 -21.40 -7.71 2.19
CA GLY A 65 -22.63 -7.16 1.63
C GLY A 65 -22.69 -7.20 0.12
N ARG A 66 -21.59 -6.84 -0.54
CA ARG A 66 -21.50 -6.87 -2.00
C ARG A 66 -21.67 -8.27 -2.55
N ILE A 67 -20.98 -9.26 -1.98
CA ILE A 67 -21.12 -10.66 -2.43
C ILE A 67 -22.54 -11.17 -2.15
N ARG A 68 -23.13 -10.84 -1.00
CA ARG A 68 -24.53 -11.19 -0.70
C ARG A 68 -25.50 -10.66 -1.75
N LYS A 69 -25.35 -9.40 -2.18
CA LYS A 69 -26.17 -8.77 -3.24
C LYS A 69 -25.97 -9.47 -4.58
N LEU A 70 -24.72 -9.64 -5.01
CA LEU A 70 -24.40 -10.29 -6.29
C LEU A 70 -24.91 -11.74 -6.36
N VAL A 71 -24.79 -12.51 -5.28
CA VAL A 71 -25.33 -13.87 -5.20
C VAL A 71 -26.87 -13.86 -5.26
N ALA A 72 -27.52 -12.88 -4.63
CA ALA A 72 -28.98 -12.76 -4.66
C ALA A 72 -29.54 -12.37 -6.05
N GLU A 73 -28.77 -11.66 -6.86
CA GLU A 73 -29.12 -11.30 -8.25
C GLU A 73 -28.98 -12.49 -9.21
N HIS A 74 -28.15 -13.48 -8.89
CA HIS A 74 -27.86 -14.65 -9.74
C HIS A 74 -28.54 -15.95 -9.26
N ARG A 75 -29.72 -15.84 -8.65
CA ARG A 75 -30.46 -16.99 -8.07
C ARG A 75 -30.87 -18.04 -9.09
N ASP A 76 -31.02 -17.68 -10.36
CA ASP A 76 -31.54 -18.55 -11.42
C ASP A 76 -30.45 -19.33 -12.18
N SER A 77 -29.17 -19.15 -11.84
CA SER A 77 -28.05 -19.88 -12.44
C SER A 77 -27.51 -20.95 -11.49
N ASP A 78 -27.53 -22.22 -11.91
CA ASP A 78 -27.03 -23.38 -11.14
C ASP A 78 -25.53 -23.27 -10.77
N PHE A 79 -24.78 -22.40 -11.44
CA PHE A 79 -23.40 -22.05 -11.13
C PHE A 79 -23.22 -20.53 -11.17
N SER A 80 -23.04 -19.91 -9.99
CA SER A 80 -22.81 -18.46 -9.91
C SER A 80 -21.34 -18.18 -10.21
N LYS A 81 -21.03 -17.85 -11.46
CA LYS A 81 -19.76 -17.21 -11.81
C LYS A 81 -19.93 -15.70 -11.63
N ILE A 82 -19.14 -15.12 -10.73
CA ILE A 82 -19.16 -13.69 -10.41
C ILE A 82 -17.81 -13.09 -10.75
N GLU A 83 -17.80 -11.97 -11.46
CA GLU A 83 -16.58 -11.21 -11.74
C GLU A 83 -16.53 -9.96 -10.85
N LEU A 84 -15.42 -9.76 -10.14
CA LEU A 84 -15.17 -8.55 -9.36
C LEU A 84 -14.21 -7.64 -10.12
N LEU A 85 -14.81 -6.69 -10.82
CA LEU A 85 -14.10 -5.69 -11.63
C LEU A 85 -13.43 -4.63 -10.74
N ASN A 86 -12.22 -4.20 -11.11
CA ASN A 86 -11.50 -3.09 -10.46
C ASN A 86 -11.33 -3.23 -8.94
N LEU A 87 -11.15 -4.46 -8.45
CA LEU A 87 -10.99 -4.72 -7.02
C LEU A 87 -9.66 -4.12 -6.50
N PRO A 88 -9.69 -3.23 -5.49
CA PRO A 88 -8.49 -2.56 -4.99
C PRO A 88 -7.53 -3.57 -4.35
N GLY A 89 -6.25 -3.48 -4.70
CA GLY A 89 -5.24 -4.42 -4.25
C GLY A 89 -5.31 -5.81 -4.91
N GLY A 90 -6.20 -6.00 -5.90
CA GLY A 90 -6.21 -7.16 -6.78
C GLY A 90 -6.52 -8.50 -6.10
N ALA A 91 -6.20 -9.58 -6.82
CA ALA A 91 -6.54 -10.93 -6.44
C ALA A 91 -5.91 -11.36 -5.10
N GLU A 92 -4.73 -10.84 -4.77
CA GLU A 92 -4.03 -11.04 -3.50
C GLU A 92 -4.85 -10.52 -2.31
N SER A 93 -5.43 -9.33 -2.46
CA SER A 93 -6.25 -8.71 -1.42
C SER A 93 -7.57 -9.44 -1.25
N PHE A 94 -8.18 -9.87 -2.36
CA PHE A 94 -9.35 -10.72 -2.33
C PHE A 94 -9.08 -12.08 -1.65
N GLU A 95 -7.92 -12.68 -1.89
CA GLU A 95 -7.55 -13.95 -1.25
C GLU A 95 -7.54 -13.83 0.28
N LEU A 96 -6.98 -12.75 0.83
CA LEU A 96 -6.99 -12.49 2.27
C LEU A 96 -8.40 -12.21 2.80
N ALA A 97 -9.22 -11.46 2.06
CA ALA A 97 -10.62 -11.23 2.41
C ALA A 97 -11.44 -12.53 2.39
N ALA A 98 -11.17 -13.44 1.44
CA ALA A 98 -11.80 -14.75 1.40
C ALA A 98 -11.32 -15.63 2.57
N LYS A 99 -10.02 -15.66 2.89
CA LYS A 99 -9.49 -16.32 4.10
C LYS A 99 -10.19 -15.82 5.35
N PHE A 100 -10.39 -14.50 5.48
CA PHE A 100 -11.17 -13.91 6.56
C PHE A 100 -12.59 -14.47 6.62
N CYS A 101 -13.29 -14.54 5.49
CA CYS A 101 -14.65 -15.07 5.39
C CYS A 101 -14.75 -16.52 5.88
N TYR A 102 -13.73 -17.33 5.60
CA TYR A 102 -13.62 -18.72 6.04
C TYR A 102 -13.17 -18.88 7.50
N GLY A 103 -12.86 -17.78 8.21
CA GLY A 103 -12.32 -17.84 9.56
C GLY A 103 -10.88 -18.35 9.62
N VAL A 104 -10.16 -18.32 8.50
CA VAL A 104 -8.73 -18.62 8.46
C VAL A 104 -7.98 -17.44 9.06
N ASN A 105 -7.10 -17.74 10.01
CA ASN A 105 -6.26 -16.72 10.63
C ASN A 105 -5.15 -16.28 9.68
N PHE A 106 -4.97 -14.97 9.58
CA PHE A 106 -3.81 -14.31 8.97
C PHE A 106 -3.52 -13.03 9.75
N GLU A 107 -2.32 -12.50 9.55
CA GLU A 107 -1.87 -11.29 10.25
C GLU A 107 -2.20 -10.03 9.46
N ILE A 108 -2.72 -9.02 10.15
CA ILE A 108 -2.84 -7.65 9.62
C ILE A 108 -1.54 -6.94 9.97
N THR A 109 -0.84 -6.42 8.96
CA THR A 109 0.47 -5.77 9.05
C THR A 109 0.44 -4.40 8.37
N SER A 110 1.45 -3.57 8.60
CA SER A 110 1.65 -2.30 7.88
C SER A 110 1.77 -2.49 6.35
N SER A 111 2.27 -3.63 5.89
CA SER A 111 2.40 -3.95 4.46
C SER A 111 1.08 -4.33 3.77
N ASN A 112 0.06 -4.80 4.50
CA ASN A 112 -1.20 -5.26 3.89
C ASN A 112 -2.45 -4.48 4.33
N VAL A 113 -2.39 -3.73 5.42
CA VAL A 113 -3.59 -3.11 6.01
C VAL A 113 -4.29 -2.12 5.08
N ALA A 114 -3.53 -1.36 4.27
CA ALA A 114 -4.13 -0.42 3.31
C ALA A 114 -4.99 -1.14 2.26
N GLN A 115 -4.47 -2.26 1.75
CA GLN A 115 -5.14 -3.10 0.75
C GLN A 115 -6.35 -3.79 1.37
N LEU A 116 -6.20 -4.33 2.59
CA LEU A 116 -7.28 -4.98 3.33
C LEU A 116 -8.42 -4.00 3.65
N PHE A 117 -8.10 -2.77 4.05
CA PHE A 117 -9.12 -1.75 4.31
C PHE A 117 -9.87 -1.38 3.01
N CYS A 118 -9.14 -1.12 1.92
CA CYS A 118 -9.75 -0.81 0.62
C CYS A 118 -10.62 -1.96 0.07
N VAL A 119 -10.16 -3.21 0.14
CA VAL A 119 -10.97 -4.35 -0.32
C VAL A 119 -12.15 -4.61 0.59
N SER A 120 -12.02 -4.36 1.90
CA SER A 120 -13.14 -4.51 2.84
C SER A 120 -14.24 -3.49 2.57
N ASP A 121 -13.89 -2.26 2.21
CA ASP A 121 -14.83 -1.23 1.78
C ASP A 121 -15.51 -1.63 0.46
N TYR A 122 -14.72 -2.01 -0.55
CA TYR A 122 -15.24 -2.47 -1.84
C TYR A 122 -16.22 -3.65 -1.70
N LEU A 123 -15.92 -4.60 -0.81
CA LEU A 123 -16.75 -5.78 -0.55
C LEU A 123 -17.89 -5.54 0.45
N GLU A 124 -18.02 -4.32 0.99
CA GLU A 124 -18.99 -3.96 2.02
C GLU A 124 -18.88 -4.90 3.25
N MET A 125 -17.67 -5.14 3.74
CA MET A 125 -17.38 -6.00 4.90
C MET A 125 -17.45 -5.20 6.20
N THR A 126 -18.69 -4.85 6.59
CA THR A 126 -18.99 -3.99 7.74
C THR A 126 -19.62 -4.76 8.91
N GLU A 127 -19.79 -4.07 10.05
CA GLU A 127 -20.47 -4.61 11.24
C GLU A 127 -21.96 -4.95 11.02
N GLU A 128 -22.56 -4.51 9.91
CA GLU A 128 -23.91 -4.92 9.50
C GLU A 128 -23.97 -6.42 9.17
N TYR A 129 -22.85 -6.99 8.72
CA TYR A 129 -22.78 -8.37 8.23
C TYR A 129 -22.22 -9.34 9.27
N ALA A 130 -21.18 -8.93 9.98
CA ALA A 130 -20.55 -9.74 11.03
C ALA A 130 -19.92 -8.84 12.08
N LYS A 131 -19.93 -9.27 13.34
CA LYS A 131 -19.20 -8.59 14.41
C LYS A 131 -17.68 -8.70 14.17
N ASP A 132 -16.95 -7.61 14.43
CA ASP A 132 -15.49 -7.55 14.26
C ASP A 132 -15.09 -7.92 12.81
N ASN A 133 -15.80 -7.34 11.85
CA ASN A 133 -15.59 -7.60 10.42
C ASN A 133 -14.25 -7.02 9.94
N LEU A 134 -13.84 -7.37 8.72
CA LEU A 134 -12.54 -6.99 8.19
C LEU A 134 -12.34 -5.46 8.16
N GLY A 135 -13.37 -4.69 7.83
CA GLY A 135 -13.31 -3.23 7.79
C GLY A 135 -12.99 -2.62 9.15
N SER A 136 -13.70 -3.01 10.21
CA SER A 136 -13.47 -2.47 11.56
C SER A 136 -12.12 -2.90 12.14
N ARG A 137 -11.68 -4.13 11.86
CA ARG A 137 -10.37 -4.64 12.30
C ARG A 137 -9.20 -3.88 11.68
N THR A 138 -9.26 -3.65 10.37
CA THR A 138 -8.21 -2.92 9.64
C THR A 138 -8.21 -1.45 10.02
N GLU A 139 -9.38 -0.82 10.20
CA GLU A 139 -9.48 0.54 10.74
C GLU A 139 -8.86 0.66 12.13
N THR A 140 -9.20 -0.26 13.04
CA THR A 140 -8.64 -0.29 14.40
C THR A 140 -7.12 -0.44 14.37
N TYR A 141 -6.59 -1.29 13.49
CA TYR A 141 -5.15 -1.47 13.32
C TYR A 141 -4.47 -0.19 12.80
N LEU A 142 -5.07 0.50 11.82
CA LEU A 142 -4.58 1.79 11.33
C LEU A 142 -4.49 2.82 12.48
N ASP A 143 -5.54 2.95 13.28
CA ASP A 143 -5.62 3.99 14.31
C ASP A 143 -4.78 3.67 15.56
N SER A 144 -4.78 2.40 15.97
CA SER A 144 -4.19 1.98 17.25
C SER A 144 -2.75 1.51 17.15
N VAL A 145 -2.34 1.00 15.98
CA VAL A 145 -0.99 0.43 15.76
C VAL A 145 -0.20 1.30 14.79
N VAL A 146 -0.67 1.44 13.55
CA VAL A 146 0.07 2.16 12.49
C VAL A 146 0.29 3.61 12.87
N CYS A 147 -0.76 4.34 13.27
CA CYS A 147 -0.66 5.74 13.65
C CYS A 147 0.25 6.00 14.86
N LYS A 148 0.71 4.96 15.58
CA LYS A 148 1.66 5.05 16.71
C LYS A 148 3.12 4.83 16.31
N SER A 149 3.42 4.32 15.12
CA SER A 149 4.79 4.22 14.57
C SER A 149 4.98 5.07 13.30
N LEU A 150 6.12 5.77 13.15
CA LEU A 150 6.43 6.48 11.90
C LEU A 150 6.71 5.49 10.78
N GLU A 151 7.56 4.50 11.05
CA GLU A 151 7.96 3.48 10.10
C GLU A 151 6.74 2.81 9.48
N MET A 152 5.78 2.40 10.31
CA MET A 152 4.53 1.80 9.83
C MET A 152 3.67 2.79 9.03
N CYS A 153 3.60 4.06 9.42
CA CYS A 153 2.88 5.08 8.65
C CYS A 153 3.50 5.26 7.26
N VAL A 154 4.83 5.33 7.18
CA VAL A 154 5.57 5.47 5.92
C VAL A 154 5.37 4.24 5.04
N GLU A 155 5.48 3.04 5.61
CA GLU A 155 5.24 1.79 4.87
C GLU A 155 3.80 1.72 4.33
N VAL A 156 2.79 2.08 5.14
CA VAL A 156 1.39 2.14 4.69
C VAL A 156 1.22 3.13 3.54
N LEU A 157 1.83 4.31 3.64
CA LEU A 157 1.79 5.33 2.59
C LEU A 157 2.42 4.86 1.28
N GLN A 158 3.52 4.10 1.33
CA GLN A 158 4.11 3.47 0.14
C GLN A 158 3.15 2.49 -0.52
N HIS A 159 2.43 1.67 0.26
CA HIS A 159 1.45 0.73 -0.27
C HIS A 159 0.19 1.43 -0.79
N CYS A 160 -0.14 2.63 -0.29
CA CYS A 160 -1.23 3.44 -0.81
C CYS A 160 -1.01 3.93 -2.25
N GLU A 161 0.24 4.02 -2.74
CA GLU A 161 0.53 4.52 -4.10
C GLU A 161 -0.23 3.77 -5.20
N TYR A 162 -0.41 2.45 -5.04
CA TYR A 162 -1.13 1.59 -5.98
C TYR A 162 -2.64 1.49 -5.70
N LEU A 163 -3.13 2.20 -4.67
CA LEU A 163 -4.52 2.18 -4.21
C LEU A 163 -5.21 3.54 -4.39
N LEU A 164 -4.50 4.54 -4.90
CA LEU A 164 -5.08 5.84 -5.21
C LEU A 164 -6.01 5.74 -6.43
N PRO A 165 -7.16 6.46 -6.43
CA PRO A 165 -7.57 7.48 -5.46
C PRO A 165 -8.31 6.93 -4.21
N LEU A 166 -8.68 5.65 -4.18
CA LEU A 166 -9.53 5.09 -3.12
C LEU A 166 -8.91 5.24 -1.72
N ALA A 167 -7.59 5.05 -1.58
CA ALA A 167 -6.91 5.26 -0.30
C ALA A 167 -7.02 6.71 0.25
N ASP A 168 -7.15 7.71 -0.63
CA ASP A 168 -7.39 9.12 -0.26
C ASP A 168 -8.86 9.34 0.15
N GLU A 169 -9.80 8.72 -0.57
CA GLU A 169 -11.23 8.79 -0.28
C GLU A 169 -11.53 8.18 1.10
N LEU A 170 -10.93 7.03 1.40
CA LEU A 170 -11.00 6.32 2.67
C LEU A 170 -10.11 6.92 3.77
N LYS A 171 -9.46 8.07 3.51
CA LYS A 171 -8.66 8.82 4.49
C LYS A 171 -7.47 8.07 5.10
N ILE A 172 -6.99 6.99 4.48
CA ILE A 172 -5.80 6.25 4.95
C ILE A 172 -4.58 7.18 4.91
N VAL A 173 -4.41 7.87 3.78
CA VAL A 173 -3.31 8.81 3.55
C VAL A 173 -3.37 9.98 4.55
N ASN A 174 -4.55 10.54 4.80
CA ASN A 174 -4.77 11.60 5.78
C ASN A 174 -4.41 11.14 7.20
N LYS A 175 -4.91 9.98 7.64
CA LYS A 175 -4.62 9.42 8.97
C LYS A 175 -3.12 9.27 9.20
N CYS A 176 -2.40 8.68 8.24
CA CYS A 176 -0.95 8.52 8.32
C CYS A 176 -0.22 9.88 8.31
N THR A 177 -0.60 10.77 7.39
CA THR A 177 -0.03 12.13 7.28
C THR A 177 -0.18 12.91 8.59
N ASP A 178 -1.37 12.89 9.18
CA ASP A 178 -1.68 13.57 10.43
C ASP A 178 -0.93 12.96 11.61
N ALA A 179 -0.80 11.63 11.67
CA ALA A 179 -0.05 10.94 12.70
C ALA A 179 1.44 11.32 12.66
N ILE A 180 2.04 11.32 11.46
CA ILE A 180 3.44 11.73 11.24
C ILE A 180 3.64 13.18 11.69
N ALA A 181 2.81 14.10 11.17
CA ALA A 181 2.95 15.52 11.47
C ALA A 181 2.71 15.85 12.95
N SER A 182 1.79 15.14 13.61
CA SER A 182 1.52 15.32 15.04
C SER A 182 2.69 14.84 15.91
N LYS A 183 3.33 13.72 15.57
CA LYS A 183 4.51 13.22 16.29
C LYS A 183 5.70 14.16 16.15
N ALA A 184 6.00 14.59 14.92
CA ALA A 184 7.08 15.53 14.66
C ALA A 184 6.90 16.84 15.44
N CYS A 185 5.67 17.38 15.45
CA CYS A 185 5.34 18.56 16.25
C CYS A 185 5.50 18.32 17.76
N ALA A 186 4.91 17.25 18.29
CA ALA A 186 4.98 16.94 19.72
C ALA A 186 6.42 16.78 20.22
N GLU A 187 7.27 16.14 19.43
CA GLU A 187 8.68 15.99 19.77
C GLU A 187 9.45 17.31 19.73
N GLN A 188 9.19 18.17 18.74
CA GLN A 188 9.82 19.48 18.71
C GLN A 188 9.42 20.35 19.88
N ILE A 189 8.18 20.24 20.34
CA ILE A 189 7.71 20.88 21.57
C ILE A 189 8.47 20.30 22.77
N ALA A 190 8.54 18.98 22.91
CA ALA A 190 9.27 18.31 24.00
C ALA A 190 10.76 18.70 24.02
N SER A 191 11.42 18.71 22.84
CA SER A 191 12.80 19.14 22.66
C SER A 191 12.98 20.62 23.01
N SER A 192 11.99 21.48 22.73
CA SER A 192 12.07 22.89 23.10
C SER A 192 12.03 23.08 24.61
N PHE A 193 11.20 22.32 25.32
CA PHE A 193 11.15 22.34 26.79
C PHE A 193 12.41 21.77 27.43
N SER A 194 13.02 20.72 26.85
CA SER A 194 14.25 20.13 27.39
C SER A 194 15.47 21.06 27.28
N ARG A 195 15.41 22.11 26.46
CA ARG A 195 16.47 23.12 26.28
C ARG A 195 16.33 24.31 27.23
N LEU A 196 15.24 24.39 27.99
CA LEU A 196 15.04 25.44 28.96
C LEU A 196 15.92 25.19 30.19
N GLU A 197 16.82 26.14 30.45
CA GLU A 197 17.66 26.14 31.64
C GLU A 197 17.43 27.41 32.45
N TYR A 198 17.48 27.27 33.77
CA TYR A 198 17.37 28.40 34.68
C TYR A 198 18.75 29.02 34.89
N SER A 199 18.90 30.27 34.47
CA SER A 199 20.09 31.06 34.76
C SER A 199 20.18 31.36 36.27
N SER A 200 21.40 31.54 36.76
CA SER A 200 21.67 32.07 38.11
C SER A 200 20.98 33.41 38.38
N SER A 201 20.59 34.15 37.34
CA SER A 201 19.84 35.40 37.44
C SER A 201 18.32 35.23 37.62
N GLY A 202 17.81 34.01 37.81
CA GLY A 202 16.37 33.78 37.91
C GLY A 202 15.61 33.75 36.57
N ARG A 203 16.32 33.76 35.44
CA ARG A 203 15.72 33.86 34.10
C ARG A 203 15.80 32.54 33.36
N LEU A 204 14.73 32.18 32.66
CA LEU A 204 14.76 31.08 31.70
C LEU A 204 15.58 31.49 30.48
N HIS A 205 16.50 30.63 30.06
CA HIS A 205 17.24 30.79 28.83
C HIS A 205 17.27 29.47 28.06
N MET A 206 17.38 29.56 26.73
CA MET A 206 17.50 28.38 25.87
C MET A 206 18.96 28.01 25.72
N ASN A 207 19.32 26.79 26.12
CA ASN A 207 20.63 26.24 25.82
C ASN A 207 20.73 25.97 24.30
N LYS A 208 21.69 26.63 23.64
CA LYS A 208 21.96 26.47 22.19
C LYS A 208 22.92 25.32 21.88
N GLN A 209 23.56 24.73 22.89
CA GLN A 209 24.58 23.68 22.73
C GLN A 209 24.01 22.26 22.79
N THR A 210 22.73 22.10 23.16
CA THR A 210 22.00 20.85 22.96
C THR A 210 21.79 20.66 21.45
N LYS A 211 22.72 19.89 20.84
CA LYS A 211 22.48 19.31 19.53
C LYS A 211 21.13 18.60 19.60
N CYS A 212 20.20 19.04 18.75
CA CYS A 212 19.10 18.17 18.38
C CYS A 212 19.77 16.96 17.73
N ASP A 213 19.59 15.76 18.27
CA ASP A 213 19.69 14.59 17.41
C ASP A 213 18.82 14.90 16.19
N GLY A 214 19.38 14.67 14.99
CA GLY A 214 18.73 15.06 13.74
C GLY A 214 17.29 14.59 13.73
N ASP A 215 16.41 15.37 13.09
CA ASP A 215 14.99 15.03 13.00
C ASP A 215 14.84 13.62 12.37
N TRP A 216 14.63 12.61 13.23
CA TRP A 216 14.63 11.17 12.92
C TRP A 216 13.68 10.81 11.77
N TRP A 217 12.63 11.62 11.60
CA TRP A 217 11.62 11.42 10.58
C TRP A 217 12.07 11.80 9.17
N ILE A 218 13.15 12.58 9.02
CA ILE A 218 13.59 13.10 7.72
C ILE A 218 13.96 11.97 6.74
N GLU A 219 14.71 10.98 7.20
CA GLU A 219 15.17 9.89 6.35
C GLU A 219 14.00 9.00 5.91
N ASP A 220 13.09 8.69 6.82
CA ASP A 220 11.94 7.83 6.56
C ASP A 220 10.97 8.47 5.56
N ILE A 221 10.52 9.70 5.80
CA ILE A 221 9.56 10.34 4.88
C ILE A 221 10.18 10.64 3.52
N SER A 222 11.51 10.76 3.44
CA SER A 222 12.20 10.96 2.17
C SER A 222 12.17 9.74 1.25
N ALA A 223 11.72 8.59 1.73
CA ALA A 223 11.49 7.40 0.91
C ALA A 223 10.18 7.47 0.11
N LEU A 224 9.29 8.42 0.42
CA LEU A 224 7.96 8.54 -0.20
C LEU A 224 8.00 9.26 -1.55
N ARG A 225 7.01 8.96 -2.40
CA ARG A 225 6.74 9.71 -3.62
C ARG A 225 6.45 11.19 -3.30
N VAL A 226 6.80 12.06 -4.25
CA VAL A 226 6.82 13.52 -4.05
C VAL A 226 5.49 14.09 -3.57
N ASP A 227 4.38 13.62 -4.10
CA ASP A 227 3.05 14.10 -3.73
C ASP A 227 2.69 13.77 -2.26
N LEU A 228 3.04 12.56 -1.79
CA LEU A 228 2.86 12.16 -0.39
C LEU A 228 3.81 12.92 0.53
N TYR A 229 5.07 13.05 0.13
CA TYR A 229 6.06 13.87 0.84
C TYR A 229 5.57 15.33 0.98
N GLN A 230 5.06 15.93 -0.09
CA GLN A 230 4.54 17.30 -0.07
C GLN A 230 3.38 17.46 0.92
N ARG A 231 2.44 16.52 0.92
CA ARG A 231 1.29 16.51 1.85
C ARG A 231 1.75 16.44 3.31
N ILE A 232 2.76 15.62 3.59
CA ILE A 232 3.37 15.52 4.94
C ILE A 232 4.02 16.85 5.33
N ILE A 233 4.85 17.44 4.47
CA ILE A 233 5.51 18.72 4.77
C ILE A 233 4.48 19.83 4.98
N ALA A 234 3.43 19.88 4.17
CA ALA A 234 2.34 20.85 4.35
C ALA A 234 1.63 20.66 5.70
N ALA A 235 1.30 19.42 6.07
CA ALA A 235 0.68 19.10 7.35
C ALA A 235 1.60 19.44 8.55
N MET A 236 2.90 19.21 8.42
CA MET A 236 3.91 19.58 9.42
C MET A 236 4.01 21.10 9.60
N LYS A 237 4.05 21.86 8.50
CA LYS A 237 4.02 23.33 8.54
C LYS A 237 2.77 23.85 9.26
N CYS A 238 1.59 23.32 8.91
CA CYS A 238 0.33 23.70 9.56
C CYS A 238 0.32 23.40 11.07
N ARG A 239 1.06 22.37 11.51
CA ARG A 239 1.20 21.99 12.92
C ARG A 239 2.33 22.72 13.65
N GLY A 240 3.06 23.62 12.98
CA GLY A 240 4.10 24.42 13.62
C GLY A 240 5.43 23.69 13.80
N VAL A 241 5.73 22.69 12.98
CA VAL A 241 7.08 22.14 12.88
C VAL A 241 8.02 23.26 12.41
N ARG A 242 9.14 23.42 13.12
CA ARG A 242 10.12 24.50 12.91
C ARG A 242 10.60 24.58 11.47
N PRO A 243 10.69 25.78 10.88
CA PRO A 243 11.20 26.00 9.52
C PRO A 243 12.56 25.32 9.26
N GLU A 244 13.48 25.33 10.23
CA GLU A 244 14.82 24.74 10.10
C GLU A 244 14.77 23.23 9.85
N SER A 245 13.88 22.54 10.57
CA SER A 245 13.67 21.11 10.40
C SER A 245 13.00 20.79 9.07
N ILE A 246 12.04 21.62 8.64
CA ILE A 246 11.44 21.51 7.31
C ILE A 246 12.49 21.73 6.22
N GLY A 247 13.33 22.76 6.36
CA GLY A 247 14.42 23.06 5.43
C GLY A 247 15.43 21.91 5.32
N ALA A 248 15.85 21.35 6.46
CA ALA A 248 16.72 20.18 6.49
C ALA A 248 16.09 18.97 5.78
N SER A 249 14.79 18.73 5.98
CA SER A 249 14.06 17.66 5.29
C SER A 249 14.06 17.86 3.78
N LEU A 250 13.77 19.08 3.31
CA LEU A 250 13.72 19.40 1.89
C LEU A 250 15.08 19.20 1.21
N VAL A 251 16.16 19.64 1.88
CA VAL A 251 17.53 19.43 1.39
C VAL A 251 17.84 17.94 1.31
N ASN A 252 17.52 17.16 2.35
CA ASN A 252 17.73 15.71 2.34
C ASN A 252 16.93 15.02 1.24
N TYR A 253 15.66 15.41 1.04
CA TYR A 253 14.81 14.87 -0.01
C TYR A 253 15.38 15.13 -1.40
N ALA A 254 15.78 16.37 -1.66
CA ALA A 254 16.41 16.76 -2.91
C ALA A 254 17.72 15.99 -3.16
N GLN A 255 18.61 15.94 -2.16
CA GLN A 255 19.86 15.18 -2.25
C GLN A 255 19.62 13.71 -2.56
N LYS A 256 18.62 13.07 -1.94
CA LYS A 256 18.28 11.66 -2.17
C LYS A 256 17.79 11.42 -3.60
N ILE A 257 16.97 12.32 -4.14
CA ILE A 257 16.51 12.24 -5.54
C ILE A 257 17.68 12.44 -6.52
N LEU A 258 18.53 13.44 -6.28
CA LEU A 258 19.69 13.75 -7.11
C LEU A 258 20.75 12.63 -7.07
N THR A 259 20.98 12.03 -5.89
CA THR A 259 21.98 10.96 -5.73
C THR A 259 21.51 9.62 -6.32
N LYS A 260 20.21 9.28 -6.20
CA LYS A 260 19.63 8.13 -6.93
C LYS A 260 19.89 8.26 -8.44
N LYS A 261 19.80 9.46 -8.99
CA LYS A 261 20.08 9.76 -10.41
C LYS A 261 21.55 9.59 -10.78
N SER A 262 22.50 9.99 -9.91
CA SER A 262 23.94 9.79 -10.18
C SER A 262 24.33 8.31 -10.32
N ASN A 263 23.66 7.41 -9.62
CA ASN A 263 23.90 5.97 -9.72
C ASN A 263 23.25 5.34 -10.98
N LEU A 264 22.19 5.98 -11.50
CA LEU A 264 21.56 5.60 -12.77
C LEU A 264 22.33 6.17 -13.98
N TRP A 265 22.99 7.30 -13.81
CA TRP A 265 23.86 7.94 -14.79
C TRP A 265 25.31 7.46 -14.64
N ASN A 266 25.56 6.19 -14.98
CA ASN A 266 26.92 5.73 -15.29
C ASN A 266 27.18 6.01 -16.78
N PRO A 267 28.17 6.85 -17.15
CA PRO A 267 28.47 7.17 -18.56
C PRO A 267 28.89 5.95 -19.40
N SER A 268 29.09 4.78 -18.79
CA SER A 268 29.47 3.53 -19.42
C SER A 268 28.29 2.70 -19.96
N SER A 269 27.03 3.08 -19.71
CA SER A 269 25.85 2.40 -20.24
C SER A 269 24.94 3.39 -20.95
N GLN A 270 25.01 3.44 -22.28
CA GLN A 270 24.13 4.27 -23.11
C GLN A 270 22.67 3.78 -23.03
N PRO A 271 21.69 4.62 -22.66
CA PRO A 271 20.30 4.40 -23.02
C PRO A 271 20.02 5.12 -24.35
N LYS A 272 19.58 4.38 -25.37
CA LYS A 272 19.30 4.88 -26.72
C LYS A 272 17.84 5.37 -26.91
N ASP A 273 17.19 5.87 -25.86
CA ASP A 273 15.75 6.18 -25.94
C ASP A 273 15.41 7.58 -25.39
N ASP A 274 15.25 8.55 -26.29
CA ASP A 274 14.93 9.96 -26.00
C ASP A 274 13.64 10.13 -25.19
N MET A 275 12.71 9.16 -25.28
CA MET A 275 11.42 9.22 -24.59
C MET A 275 11.55 9.01 -23.07
N VAL A 276 12.52 8.21 -22.63
CA VAL A 276 12.80 7.94 -21.20
C VAL A 276 13.48 9.15 -20.55
N VAL A 277 14.37 9.83 -21.29
CA VAL A 277 15.07 11.02 -20.81
C VAL A 277 14.09 12.18 -20.56
N SER A 278 13.12 12.39 -21.46
CA SER A 278 12.11 13.44 -21.33
C SER A 278 11.16 13.24 -20.13
N SER A 279 10.72 12.00 -19.86
CA SER A 279 9.87 11.70 -18.70
C SER A 279 10.59 11.98 -17.37
N ILE A 280 11.89 11.67 -17.32
CA ILE A 280 12.75 11.90 -16.16
C ILE A 280 12.98 13.39 -15.91
N GLU A 281 13.14 14.21 -16.96
CA GLU A 281 13.24 15.67 -16.84
C GLU A 281 11.93 16.32 -16.37
N HIS A 282 10.78 15.81 -16.82
CA HIS A 282 9.48 16.31 -16.40
C HIS A 282 9.21 16.00 -14.91
N GLU A 283 9.49 14.78 -14.45
CA GLU A 283 9.40 14.44 -13.03
C GLU A 283 10.36 15.28 -12.18
N GLN A 284 11.56 15.58 -12.67
CA GLN A 284 12.51 16.47 -11.98
C GLN A 284 11.98 17.89 -11.87
N ARG A 285 11.39 18.43 -12.93
CA ARG A 285 10.78 19.75 -12.88
C ARG A 285 9.63 19.79 -11.88
N LEU A 286 8.79 18.76 -11.83
CA LEU A 286 7.72 18.64 -10.84
C LEU A 286 8.28 18.55 -9.41
N VAL A 287 9.37 17.81 -9.19
CA VAL A 287 10.06 17.73 -7.90
C VAL A 287 10.67 19.08 -7.49
N VAL A 288 11.32 19.79 -8.41
CA VAL A 288 11.92 21.10 -8.13
C VAL A 288 10.84 22.13 -7.86
N GLU A 289 9.79 22.21 -8.68
CA GLU A 289 8.65 23.10 -8.44
C GLU A 289 7.94 22.75 -7.12
N ALA A 290 7.80 21.47 -6.81
CA ALA A 290 7.29 20.97 -5.53
C ALA A 290 8.15 21.43 -4.35
N ILE A 291 9.46 21.27 -4.43
CA ILE A 291 10.38 21.67 -3.36
C ILE A 291 10.39 23.19 -3.19
N VAL A 292 10.44 23.95 -4.30
CA VAL A 292 10.42 25.42 -4.29
C VAL A 292 9.14 25.94 -3.64
N SER A 293 7.98 25.37 -3.97
CA SER A 293 6.70 25.73 -3.34
C SER A 293 6.62 25.37 -1.85
N LEU A 294 7.48 24.46 -1.39
CA LEU A 294 7.58 24.05 0.01
C LEU A 294 8.69 24.76 0.78
N LEU A 295 9.49 25.63 0.17
CA LEU A 295 10.53 26.35 0.91
C LEU A 295 9.90 27.24 2.00
N PRO A 296 10.50 27.30 3.21
CA PRO A 296 10.12 28.28 4.23
C PRO A 296 10.36 29.70 3.74
N VAL A 297 9.50 30.63 4.12
CA VAL A 297 9.56 32.04 3.67
C VAL A 297 10.62 32.82 4.45
N GLU A 298 11.06 32.27 5.59
CA GLU A 298 12.09 32.81 6.46
C GLU A 298 13.47 32.73 5.80
N LYS A 299 14.18 33.87 5.74
CA LYS A 299 15.53 33.95 5.19
C LYS A 299 16.51 33.11 6.04
N LEU A 300 17.45 32.42 5.37
CA LEU A 300 18.58 31.63 5.95
C LEU A 300 18.25 30.22 6.47
N VAL A 301 17.02 29.75 6.29
CA VAL A 301 16.61 28.40 6.72
C VAL A 301 17.13 27.30 5.78
N VAL A 302 17.36 27.64 4.51
CA VAL A 302 17.97 26.76 3.50
C VAL A 302 19.26 27.43 3.01
N PRO A 303 20.41 26.71 2.97
CA PRO A 303 21.67 27.28 2.49
C PRO A 303 21.52 27.84 1.07
N ILE A 304 21.97 29.08 0.83
CA ILE A 304 21.87 29.73 -0.49
C ILE A 304 22.61 28.94 -1.57
N SER A 305 23.67 28.20 -1.21
CA SER A 305 24.37 27.29 -2.12
C SER A 305 23.47 26.20 -2.71
N PHE A 306 22.45 25.74 -1.96
CA PHE A 306 21.49 24.75 -2.46
C PHE A 306 20.62 25.29 -3.61
N LEU A 307 20.33 26.59 -3.62
CA LEU A 307 19.55 27.23 -4.68
C LEU A 307 20.39 27.57 -5.92
N LEU A 308 21.71 27.56 -5.81
CA LEU A 308 22.64 27.97 -6.88
C LEU A 308 23.24 26.79 -7.64
N ASP A 309 23.13 25.57 -7.10
CA ASP A 309 23.61 24.32 -7.71
C ASP A 309 22.49 23.44 -8.30
N SER A 310 21.26 23.98 -8.43
CA SER A 310 20.10 23.32 -9.08
C SER A 310 20.05 23.61 -10.59
#